data_AF-A0A3D1E3J2-F1
#
_entry.id   AF-A0A3D1E3J2-F1
#
_cell.length_a   1.000
_cell.length_b   1.000
_cell.length_c   1.000
_cell.angle_alpha   90.00
_cell.angle_beta   90.00
_cell.angle_gamma   90.00
#
_symmetry.space_group_name_H-M   'P 1'
#
loop_
_entity.id
_entity.type
_entity.pdbx_description
1 polymer ?
#
loop_
_entity_poly.entity_id
_entity_poly.type
_entity_poly.pdbx_seq_one_letter_code
_entity_poly.pdbx_strand_id
1 'polypeptide(L)'
;MVVFFGRSLTLLWLPLIFWGAFEPQLVVFGVIFGMLDVATVPPVIVLSNRVFGRNGAIVFGWINAFHQLGAGGMAFVGAHIRTQLGSYDLLWFASGVIAMVTALLVFLDRYETQDGRPLHGE
;
A
#
# COMPACT_ATOMS: atom_id res chain seq x y z
N MET A 1 -6.85 -4.99 7.72
CA MET A 1 -7.81 -4.04 7.12
C MET A 1 -7.54 -2.60 7.51
N VAL A 2 -7.61 -2.26 8.81
CA VAL A 2 -7.37 -0.88 9.30
C VAL A 2 -6.05 -0.27 8.79
N VAL A 3 -4.97 -1.06 8.78
CA VAL A 3 -3.64 -0.59 8.32
C VAL A 3 -3.62 -0.22 6.83
N PHE A 4 -4.29 -1.00 5.96
CA PHE A 4 -4.34 -0.73 4.52
C PHE A 4 -5.14 0.54 4.22
N PHE A 5 -6.32 0.70 4.83
CA PHE A 5 -7.10 1.93 4.71
C PHE A 5 -6.36 3.15 5.26
N GLY A 6 -5.71 3.01 6.42
CA GLY A 6 -4.91 4.08 7.01
C GLY A 6 -3.77 4.55 6.08
N ARG A 7 -3.08 3.61 5.44
CA ARG A 7 -2.02 3.89 4.46
C ARG A 7 -2.57 4.64 3.23
N SER A 8 -3.70 4.19 2.69
CA SER A 8 -4.32 4.83 1.51
C SER A 8 -4.79 6.25 1.83
N LEU A 9 -5.39 6.45 3.00
CA LEU A 9 -5.89 7.76 3.42
C LEU A 9 -4.74 8.75 3.69
N THR A 10 -3.65 8.30 4.30
CA THR A 10 -2.47 9.15 4.52
C THR A 10 -1.83 9.57 3.21
N LEU A 11 -1.78 8.68 2.21
CA LEU A 11 -1.27 9.04 0.88
C LEU A 11 -2.16 10.07 0.17
N LEU A 12 -3.49 9.97 0.30
CA LEU A 12 -4.45 10.95 -0.23
C LEU A 12 -4.39 12.31 0.49
N TRP A 13 -3.87 12.33 1.72
CA TRP A 13 -3.67 13.57 2.48
C TRP A 13 -2.42 14.34 2.03
N LEU A 14 -1.43 13.65 1.45
CA LEU A 14 -0.14 14.25 1.07
C LEU A 14 -0.24 15.46 0.12
N PRO A 15 -1.05 15.45 -0.96
CA PRO A 15 -1.22 16.62 -1.84
C PRO A 15 -1.73 17.87 -1.12
N LEU A 16 -2.46 17.70 -0.01
CA LEU A 16 -3.06 18.81 0.73
C LEU A 16 -2.06 19.52 1.65
N ILE A 17 -0.91 18.89 1.93
CA ILE A 17 0.11 19.41 2.85
C ILE A 17 1.46 19.67 2.15
N PHE A 18 1.56 19.35 0.86
CA PHE A 18 2.79 19.46 0.08
C PHE A 18 2.87 20.79 -0.69
N TRP A 19 3.00 21.92 0.04
CA TRP A 19 2.99 23.28 -0.56
C TRP A 19 4.32 24.03 -0.50
N GLY A 20 5.38 23.50 0.13
CA GLY A 20 6.61 24.26 0.37
C GLY A 20 7.81 23.45 0.88
N ALA A 21 8.91 24.15 1.18
CA ALA A 21 10.16 23.55 1.66
C ALA A 21 10.11 23.31 3.17
N PHE A 22 10.13 22.04 3.57
CA PHE A 22 10.28 21.55 4.95
C PHE A 22 9.19 22.02 5.94
N GLU A 23 7.98 21.54 5.72
CA GLU A 23 6.85 21.72 6.65
C GLU A 23 6.86 20.62 7.72
N PRO A 24 6.67 20.92 9.03
CA PRO A 24 6.52 19.92 10.10
C PRO A 24 5.46 18.84 9.79
N GLN A 25 4.47 19.20 8.99
CA GLN A 25 3.41 18.31 8.50
C GLN A 25 3.95 17.17 7.65
N LEU A 26 5.02 17.40 6.86
CA LEU A 26 5.67 16.36 6.05
C LEU A 26 6.43 15.34 6.90
N VAL A 27 6.99 15.78 8.04
CA VAL A 27 7.63 14.89 9.01
C VAL A 27 6.57 14.00 9.66
N VAL A 28 5.46 14.59 10.10
CA VAL A 28 4.32 13.84 10.68
C VAL A 28 3.76 12.85 9.66
N PHE A 29 3.54 13.27 8.42
CA PHE A 29 3.16 12.39 7.33
C PHE A 29 4.15 11.24 7.16
N GLY A 30 5.44 11.53 7.03
CA GLY A 30 6.47 10.51 6.79
C GLY A 30 6.52 9.47 7.89
N VAL A 31 6.38 9.89 9.15
CA VAL A 31 6.32 8.98 10.30
C VAL A 31 5.07 8.09 10.24
N ILE A 32 3.88 8.69 10.11
CA ILE A 32 2.62 7.93 10.13
C ILE A 32 2.50 7.02 8.90
N PHE A 33 2.74 7.56 7.71
CA PHE A 33 2.71 6.80 6.47
C PHE A 33 3.75 5.68 6.50
N GLY A 34 4.99 5.95 6.91
CA GLY A 34 6.05 4.94 6.99
C GLY A 34 5.72 3.81 7.98
N MET A 35 5.14 4.13 9.13
CA MET A 35 4.68 3.10 10.08
C MET A 35 3.57 2.24 9.47
N LEU A 36 2.60 2.85 8.80
CA LEU A 36 1.48 2.13 8.17
C LEU A 36 1.97 1.29 6.98
N ASP A 37 2.93 1.78 6.22
CA ASP A 37 3.56 1.10 5.10
C ASP A 37 4.20 -0.22 5.57
N VAL A 38 5.10 -0.15 6.54
CA VAL A 38 5.79 -1.34 7.08
C VAL A 38 4.81 -2.26 7.81
N ALA A 39 3.79 -1.72 8.48
CA ALA A 39 2.78 -2.51 9.18
C ALA A 39 1.92 -3.38 8.25
N THR A 40 1.93 -3.13 6.93
CA THR A 40 1.26 -4.04 5.97
C THR A 40 2.04 -5.34 5.72
N VAL A 41 3.34 -5.39 6.01
CA VAL A 41 4.19 -6.55 5.69
C VAL A 41 3.82 -7.79 6.52
N PRO A 42 3.74 -7.75 7.86
CA PRO A 42 3.41 -8.94 8.65
C PRO A 42 2.04 -9.56 8.33
N PRO A 43 0.95 -8.78 8.16
CA PRO A 43 -0.33 -9.32 7.72
C PRO A 43 -0.28 -10.07 6.39
N VAL A 44 0.48 -9.57 5.41
CA VAL A 44 0.62 -10.24 4.10
C VAL A 44 1.38 -11.55 4.26
N ILE A 45 2.46 -11.59 5.06
CA ILE A 45 3.19 -12.83 5.37
C ILE A 45 2.27 -13.85 6.05
N VAL A 46 1.50 -13.42 7.06
CA VAL A 46 0.55 -14.29 7.76
C VAL A 46 -0.51 -14.83 6.80
N LEU A 47 -1.06 -13.98 5.93
CA LEU A 47 -2.07 -14.38 4.96
C LEU A 47 -1.49 -15.38 3.93
N SER A 48 -0.30 -15.11 3.40
CA SER A 48 0.37 -16.04 2.46
C SER A 48 0.60 -17.41 3.09
N ASN A 49 1.03 -17.47 4.35
CA ASN A 49 1.21 -18.74 5.06
C ASN A 49 -0.12 -19.44 5.37
N ARG A 50 -1.18 -18.69 5.75
CA ARG A 50 -2.50 -19.27 6.05
C ARG A 50 -3.21 -19.83 4.82
N VAL A 51 -3.07 -19.18 3.66
CA VAL A 51 -3.76 -19.56 2.42
C VAL A 51 -2.99 -20.61 1.62
N PHE A 52 -1.65 -20.53 1.61
CA PHE A 52 -0.81 -21.39 0.76
C PHE A 52 0.06 -22.39 1.54
N GLY A 53 -0.06 -22.42 2.87
CA GLY A 53 0.64 -23.37 3.74
C GLY A 53 2.15 -23.36 3.50
N ARG A 54 2.71 -24.53 3.15
CA ARG A 54 4.15 -24.71 2.90
C ARG A 54 4.69 -23.87 1.73
N ASN A 55 3.82 -23.41 0.83
CA ASN A 55 4.19 -22.54 -0.29
C ASN A 55 4.11 -21.04 0.06
N GLY A 56 3.70 -20.67 1.29
CA GLY A 56 3.47 -19.28 1.69
C GLY A 56 4.68 -18.36 1.50
N ALA A 57 5.89 -18.83 1.81
CA ALA A 57 7.12 -18.07 1.60
C ALA A 57 7.42 -17.79 0.11
N ILE A 58 7.15 -18.76 -0.78
CA ILE A 58 7.34 -18.60 -2.23
C ILE A 58 6.33 -17.58 -2.77
N VAL A 59 5.07 -17.68 -2.34
CA VAL A 59 4.01 -16.74 -2.75
C VAL A 59 4.33 -15.33 -2.26
N PHE A 60 4.75 -15.17 -1.00
CA PHE A 60 5.19 -13.88 -0.47
C PHE A 60 6.36 -13.31 -1.27
N GLY A 61 7.33 -14.15 -1.65
CA GLY A 61 8.45 -13.76 -2.51
C GLY A 61 8.00 -13.17 -3.85
N TRP A 62 7.04 -13.81 -4.52
CA TRP A 62 6.47 -13.29 -5.76
C TRP A 62 5.64 -12.01 -5.55
N ILE A 63 4.83 -11.94 -4.49
CA ILE A 63 4.10 -10.70 -4.12
C ILE A 63 5.09 -9.55 -3.96
N ASN A 64 6.20 -9.77 -3.25
CA ASN A 64 7.24 -8.77 -3.06
C ASN A 64 7.94 -8.41 -4.39
N ALA A 65 8.21 -9.38 -5.27
CA ALA A 65 8.80 -9.10 -6.59
C ALA A 65 7.90 -8.16 -7.42
N PHE A 66 6.59 -8.45 -7.49
CA PHE A 66 5.63 -7.58 -8.17
C PHE A 66 5.47 -6.22 -7.48
N HIS A 67 5.57 -6.17 -6.15
CA HIS A 67 5.60 -4.91 -5.40
C HIS A 67 6.78 -4.02 -5.85
N GLN A 68 7.98 -4.59 -5.95
CA GLN A 68 9.17 -3.85 -6.40
C GLN A 68 9.06 -3.39 -7.86
N LEU A 69 8.50 -4.23 -8.74
CA LEU A 69 8.22 -3.82 -10.12
C LEU A 69 7.23 -2.64 -10.18
N GLY A 70 6.17 -2.69 -9.39
CA GLY A 70 5.20 -1.60 -9.27
C GLY A 70 5.83 -0.33 -8.71
N ALA A 71 6.63 -0.44 -7.64
CA ALA A 71 7.33 0.68 -7.03
C ALA A 71 8.31 1.35 -8.01
N GLY A 72 9.10 0.55 -8.74
CA GLY A 72 9.99 1.04 -9.79
C GLY A 72 9.23 1.71 -10.93
N GLY A 73 8.12 1.12 -11.37
CA GLY A 73 7.24 1.71 -12.39
C GLY A 73 6.66 3.05 -11.95
N MET A 74 6.16 3.15 -10.72
CA MET A 74 5.63 4.40 -10.16
C MET A 74 6.71 5.45 -9.95
N ALA A 75 7.93 5.08 -9.58
CA ALA A 75 9.06 6.00 -9.52
C ALA A 75 9.40 6.57 -10.91
N PHE A 76 9.42 5.72 -11.94
CA PHE A 76 9.67 6.14 -13.33
C PHE A 76 8.56 7.07 -13.84
N VAL A 77 7.29 6.68 -13.67
CA VAL A 77 6.14 7.50 -14.05
C VAL A 77 6.14 8.81 -13.26
N GLY A 78 6.46 8.77 -11.98
CA GLY A 78 6.57 9.96 -11.14
C GLY A 78 7.64 10.93 -11.60
N ALA A 79 8.82 10.42 -11.98
CA ALA A 79 9.86 11.24 -12.59
C ALA A 79 9.37 11.89 -13.89
N HIS A 80 8.69 11.14 -14.76
CA HIS A 80 8.12 11.66 -16.00
C HIS A 80 7.02 12.71 -15.76
N ILE A 81 6.10 12.47 -14.82
CA ILE A 81 5.07 13.45 -14.43
C ILE A 81 5.71 14.74 -13.94
N ARG A 82 6.73 14.63 -13.09
CA ARG A 82 7.43 15.78 -12.53
C ARG A 82 8.19 16.59 -13.58
N THR A 83 8.76 15.95 -14.60
CA THR A 83 9.45 16.65 -15.69
C THR A 83 8.49 17.40 -16.60
N GLN A 84 7.29 16.86 -16.86
CA GLN A 84 6.30 17.48 -17.74
C GLN A 84 5.44 18.54 -17.04
N LEU A 85 4.99 18.26 -15.81
CA LEU A 85 4.00 19.09 -15.11
C LEU A 85 4.60 19.99 -14.03
N GLY A 86 5.88 19.79 -13.67
CA GLY A 86 6.52 20.56 -12.60
C GLY A 86 6.08 20.20 -11.18
N SER A 87 5.07 19.33 -11.00
CA SER A 87 4.52 18.91 -9.72
C SER A 87 4.37 17.38 -9.61
N TYR A 88 4.25 16.87 -8.39
CA TYR A 88 3.93 15.47 -8.07
C TYR A 88 2.46 15.24 -7.69
N ASP A 89 1.62 16.28 -7.66
CA ASP A 89 0.23 16.17 -7.14
C ASP A 89 -0.58 15.09 -7.85
N LEU A 90 -0.47 15.02 -9.18
CA LEU A 90 -1.13 13.99 -9.97
C LEU A 90 -0.66 12.58 -9.60
N LEU A 91 0.65 12.40 -9.37
CA LEU A 91 1.22 11.12 -8.96
C LEU A 91 0.67 10.70 -7.59
N TRP A 92 0.66 11.63 -6.62
CA TRP A 92 0.20 11.37 -5.27
C TRP A 92 -1.30 11.07 -5.22
N PHE A 93 -2.11 11.83 -5.97
CA PHE A 93 -3.53 11.56 -6.06
C PHE A 93 -3.82 10.21 -6.73
N ALA A 94 -3.19 9.93 -7.87
CA ALA A 94 -3.37 8.66 -8.58
C ALA A 94 -2.94 7.46 -7.73
N SER A 95 -1.79 7.54 -7.08
CA SER A 95 -1.31 6.47 -6.17
C SER A 95 -2.23 6.28 -4.98
N GLY A 96 -2.81 7.35 -4.43
CA GLY A 96 -3.77 7.28 -3.32
C GLY A 96 -5.07 6.61 -3.73
N VAL A 97 -5.57 6.91 -4.93
CA VAL A 97 -6.75 6.26 -5.51
C VAL A 97 -6.50 4.78 -5.74
N ILE A 98 -5.36 4.41 -6.34
CA ILE A 98 -4.99 3.00 -6.55
C ILE A 98 -4.93 2.26 -5.21
N ALA A 99 -4.26 2.84 -4.21
CA ALA A 99 -4.16 2.24 -2.88
C ALA A 99 -5.54 2.10 -2.20
N MET A 100 -6.44 3.06 -2.39
CA MET A 100 -7.82 2.98 -1.86
C MET A 100 -8.61 1.86 -2.55
N VAL A 101 -8.51 1.73 -3.87
CA VAL A 101 -9.15 0.63 -4.61
C VAL A 101 -8.63 -0.71 -4.13
N THR A 102 -7.31 -0.87 -3.97
CA THR A 102 -6.74 -2.11 -3.42
C THR A 102 -7.24 -2.40 -2.00
N ALA A 103 -7.29 -1.39 -1.12
CA ALA A 103 -7.83 -1.57 0.23
C ALA A 103 -9.30 -2.04 0.21
N LEU A 104 -10.10 -1.50 -0.71
CA LEU A 104 -11.49 -1.93 -0.91
C LEU A 104 -11.59 -3.36 -1.43
N LEU A 105 -10.77 -3.74 -2.43
CA LEU A 105 -10.75 -5.11 -2.95
C LEU A 105 -10.40 -6.11 -1.84
N VAL A 106 -9.39 -5.81 -1.04
CA VAL A 106 -8.99 -6.65 0.11
C VAL A 106 -10.07 -6.70 1.19
N PHE A 107 -10.84 -5.62 1.38
CA PHE A 107 -11.97 -5.61 2.30
C PHE A 107 -13.16 -6.44 1.82
N LEU A 108 -13.42 -6.44 0.52
CA LEU A 108 -14.52 -7.20 -0.08
C LEU A 108 -14.18 -8.69 -0.25
N ASP A 109 -12.89 -9.05 -0.22
CA ASP A 109 -12.45 -10.42 -0.42
C ASP A 109 -12.85 -11.32 0.75
N ARG A 110 -13.38 -12.50 0.42
CA ARG A 110 -13.73 -13.54 1.40
C ARG A 110 -12.78 -14.71 1.23
N TYR A 111 -11.72 -14.72 2.02
CA TYR A 111 -10.80 -15.86 2.04
C TYR A 111 -11.39 -17.02 2.84
N GLU A 112 -11.47 -18.18 2.20
CA GLU A 112 -11.57 -19.49 2.87
C GLU A 112 -10.16 -20.02 3.10
N THR A 113 -9.86 -20.49 4.31
CA THR A 113 -8.58 -21.16 4.59
C THR A 113 -8.51 -22.49 3.85
N GLN A 114 -7.30 -23.07 3.67
CA GLN A 114 -7.17 -24.42 3.09
C GLN A 114 -7.99 -25.49 3.85
N ASP A 115 -8.36 -25.22 5.10
CA ASP A 115 -9.18 -26.09 5.96
C ASP A 115 -10.69 -25.80 5.86
N GLY A 116 -11.12 -24.92 4.94
CA GLY A 116 -12.54 -24.56 4.73
C GLY A 116 -13.16 -23.73 5.85
N ARG A 117 -12.36 -23.14 6.75
CA ARG A 117 -12.89 -22.32 7.85
C ARG A 117 -12.92 -20.84 7.46
N PRO A 118 -14.00 -20.10 7.76
CA PRO A 118 -14.03 -18.66 7.56
C PRO A 118 -12.97 -17.97 8.43
N LEU A 119 -12.28 -16.97 7.89
CA LEU A 119 -11.36 -16.12 8.67
C LEU A 119 -12.08 -15.23 9.70
N HIS A 120 -13.37 -14.97 9.50
CA HIS A 120 -14.25 -14.21 10.39
C HIS A 120 -15.16 -15.18 11.14
N GLY A 121 -14.58 -15.94 12.05
CA GLY A 121 -15.29 -16.82 12.98
C GLY A 121 -15.07 -16.36 14.41
N GLU A 122 -15.56 -15.17 14.73
CA GLU A 122 -16.03 -14.73 16.05
C GLU A 122 -17.32 -13.91 15.85
#